data_AF-A0A1Z9AJU7-F1
#
_entry.id   AF-A0A1Z9AJU7-F1
#
_cell.length_a   1.000
_cell.length_b   1.000
_cell.length_c   1.000
_cell.angle_alpha   90.00
_cell.angle_beta   90.00
_cell.angle_gamma   90.00
#
_symmetry.space_group_name_H-M   'P 1'
#
loop_
_entity.id
_entity.type
_entity.pdbx_description
1 polymer ?
#
loop_
_entity_poly.entity_id
_entity_poly.type
_entity_poly.pdbx_seq_one_letter_code
_entity_poly.pdbx_strand_id
1 'polypeptide(L)'
;MIPYLATLGGCAMLTLFIVYLARARFSERSNEVELRIEQLLPQTQCAQCGYPGCKPYAQAIAKGEAINRCPPGGEAVIEALATLLNRPAPPLADDLKPVPVPLVARVVEEDCIGCTLCIKACPVDAIIGSQNQMHTVIEALCTGCELCLPPCPVDCIELLEKPEVALRLVPKPESNQPCIMCGACVPACPKHLDPQRLFLAFDMQDKTAQAQLSSCVECTLCDQVCPSHLPLTQTFKAMKANVAARDIQAAAALQAEARHLQRQRRMQQAEVQLVRRPDRQAAKALIDSLAKEPSS
;
A
#
# COMPACT_ATOMS: atom_id res chain seq x y z
N MET A 1 -20.97 -34.22 49.53
CA MET A 1 -20.71 -34.28 48.06
C MET A 1 -21.52 -33.26 47.27
N ILE A 2 -22.84 -33.18 47.48
CA ILE A 2 -23.74 -32.22 46.79
C ILE A 2 -23.29 -30.74 46.86
N PRO A 3 -22.85 -30.16 48.01
CA PRO A 3 -22.45 -28.75 48.04
C PRO A 3 -21.18 -28.46 47.23
N TYR A 4 -20.26 -29.43 47.13
CA TYR A 4 -19.03 -29.27 46.33
C TYR A 4 -19.30 -29.31 44.82
N LEU A 5 -20.28 -30.11 44.38
CA LEU A 5 -20.68 -30.14 42.97
C LEU A 5 -21.38 -28.84 42.56
N ALA A 6 -22.19 -28.26 43.45
CA ALA A 6 -22.86 -26.98 43.19
C ALA A 6 -21.87 -25.80 43.09
N THR A 7 -20.84 -25.75 43.96
CA THR A 7 -19.82 -24.69 43.90
C THR A 7 -18.95 -24.83 42.66
N LEU A 8 -18.51 -26.04 42.30
CA LEU A 8 -17.74 -26.28 41.07
C LEU A 8 -18.54 -25.95 39.81
N GLY A 9 -19.82 -26.35 39.76
CA GLY A 9 -20.72 -26.01 38.65
C GLY A 9 -20.96 -24.50 38.50
N GLY A 10 -21.14 -23.80 39.62
CA GLY A 10 -21.29 -22.34 39.63
C GLY A 10 -20.03 -21.62 39.12
N CYS A 11 -18.85 -22.04 39.56
CA CYS A 11 -17.58 -21.50 39.07
C CYS A 11 -17.37 -21.78 37.57
N ALA A 12 -17.75 -22.97 37.08
CA ALA A 12 -17.67 -23.31 35.66
C ALA A 12 -18.61 -22.45 34.81
N MET A 13 -19.86 -22.24 35.24
CA MET A 13 -20.79 -21.36 34.53
C MET A 13 -20.33 -19.90 34.54
N LEU A 14 -19.82 -19.41 35.67
CA LEU A 14 -19.31 -18.05 35.78
C LEU A 14 -18.10 -17.83 34.84
N THR A 15 -17.15 -18.78 34.83
CA THR A 15 -15.98 -18.70 33.95
C THR A 15 -16.38 -18.79 32.47
N LEU A 16 -17.28 -19.69 32.10
CA LEU A 16 -17.84 -19.77 30.75
C LEU A 16 -18.56 -18.47 30.35
N PHE A 17 -19.34 -17.89 31.25
CA PHE A 17 -20.04 -16.63 31.02
C PHE A 17 -19.07 -15.47 30.83
N ILE A 18 -18.02 -15.37 31.65
CA ILE A 18 -16.96 -14.37 31.50
C ILE A 18 -16.20 -14.57 30.19
N VAL A 19 -15.84 -15.80 29.81
CA VAL A 19 -15.16 -16.09 28.53
C VAL A 19 -16.06 -15.78 27.35
N TYR A 20 -17.36 -16.06 27.44
CA TYR A 20 -18.35 -15.69 26.43
C TYR A 20 -18.46 -14.17 26.27
N LEU A 21 -18.59 -13.43 27.39
CA LEU A 21 -18.63 -11.97 27.37
C LEU A 21 -17.31 -11.36 26.86
N ALA A 22 -16.18 -11.93 27.24
CA ALA A 22 -14.87 -11.51 26.75
C ALA A 22 -14.78 -11.74 25.23
N ARG A 23 -15.19 -12.91 24.72
CA ARG A 23 -15.25 -13.16 23.27
C ARG A 23 -16.19 -12.18 22.57
N ALA A 24 -17.38 -11.95 23.10
CA ALA A 24 -18.34 -11.02 22.50
C ALA A 24 -17.84 -9.57 22.48
N ARG A 25 -17.06 -9.16 23.50
CA ARG A 25 -16.52 -7.80 23.61
C ARG A 25 -15.19 -7.60 22.88
N PHE A 26 -14.39 -8.65 22.76
CA PHE A 26 -13.05 -8.62 22.14
C PHE A 26 -12.98 -9.33 20.77
N SER A 27 -14.13 -9.69 20.19
CA SER A 27 -14.20 -10.20 18.81
C SER A 27 -13.71 -9.14 17.85
N GLU A 28 -12.59 -9.42 17.18
CA GLU A 28 -12.03 -8.71 16.03
C GLU A 28 -11.55 -7.26 16.26
N ARG A 29 -10.70 -7.04 17.26
CA ARG A 29 -9.60 -6.08 17.02
C ARG A 29 -8.69 -6.74 15.99
N SER A 30 -8.75 -6.30 14.74
CA SER A 30 -7.76 -6.61 13.71
C SER A 30 -6.39 -6.60 14.37
N ASN A 31 -5.67 -7.73 14.29
CA ASN A 31 -4.45 -7.91 15.08
C ASN A 31 -3.53 -6.72 14.82
N GLU A 32 -3.14 -6.00 15.87
CA GLU A 32 -2.26 -4.81 15.75
C GLU A 32 -0.99 -5.15 14.94
N VAL A 33 -0.56 -6.41 15.03
CA VAL A 33 0.53 -7.01 14.25
C VAL A 33 0.23 -7.03 12.74
N GLU A 34 -0.97 -7.44 12.31
CA GLU A 34 -1.37 -7.46 10.89
C GLU A 34 -1.30 -6.06 10.28
N LEU A 35 -1.83 -5.06 11.00
CA LEU A 35 -1.80 -3.67 10.56
C LEU A 35 -0.36 -3.15 10.46
N ARG A 36 0.50 -3.52 11.43
CA ARG A 36 1.90 -3.10 11.45
C ARG A 36 2.71 -3.73 10.31
N ILE A 37 2.45 -5.00 10.00
CA ILE A 37 3.01 -5.69 8.84
C ILE A 37 2.55 -5.00 7.55
N GLU A 38 1.24 -4.74 7.42
CA GLU A 38 0.67 -4.10 6.23
C GLU A 38 1.30 -2.73 5.98
N GLN A 39 1.53 -1.93 7.02
CA GLN A 39 2.20 -0.63 6.92
C GLN A 39 3.67 -0.70 6.45
N LEU A 40 4.33 -1.84 6.62
CA LEU A 40 5.69 -2.07 6.11
C LEU A 40 5.72 -2.55 4.66
N LEU A 41 4.59 -3.05 4.14
CA LEU A 41 4.50 -3.47 2.75
C LEU A 41 4.41 -2.25 1.83
N PRO A 42 4.81 -2.37 0.54
CA PRO A 42 4.85 -1.23 -0.38
C PRO A 42 3.46 -0.76 -0.84
N GLN A 43 2.37 -1.37 -0.38
CA GLN A 43 0.98 -1.04 -0.69
C GLN A 43 0.66 -0.95 -2.20
N THR A 44 1.43 -1.65 -3.04
CA THR A 44 1.27 -1.64 -4.50
C THR A 44 0.10 -2.49 -4.99
N GLN A 45 -0.44 -3.40 -4.16
CA GLN A 45 -1.53 -4.29 -4.55
C GLN A 45 -1.25 -5.08 -5.85
N CYS A 46 0.03 -5.39 -6.14
CA CYS A 46 0.45 -5.99 -7.42
C CYS A 46 0.17 -7.49 -7.54
N ALA A 47 -0.12 -8.17 -6.44
CA ALA A 47 -0.39 -9.61 -6.35
C ALA A 47 0.73 -10.57 -6.81
N GLN A 48 1.94 -10.08 -7.06
CA GLN A 48 3.10 -10.91 -7.46
C GLN A 48 3.54 -11.90 -6.37
N CYS A 49 3.22 -11.62 -5.11
CA CYS A 49 3.48 -12.53 -3.99
C CYS A 49 2.51 -13.73 -3.92
N GLY A 50 1.53 -13.82 -4.83
CA GLY A 50 0.47 -14.83 -4.83
C GLY A 50 -0.75 -14.49 -3.99
N TYR A 51 -0.76 -13.33 -3.32
CA TYR A 51 -1.91 -12.83 -2.56
C TYR A 51 -2.62 -11.70 -3.30
N PRO A 52 -3.95 -11.54 -3.18
CA PRO A 52 -4.69 -10.53 -3.95
C PRO A 52 -4.38 -9.07 -3.55
N GLY A 53 -3.61 -8.84 -2.48
CA GLY A 53 -3.15 -7.52 -2.06
C GLY A 53 -2.25 -7.60 -0.82
N CYS A 54 -1.76 -6.45 -0.36
CA CYS A 54 -0.85 -6.35 0.78
C CYS A 54 -1.51 -6.77 2.10
N LYS A 55 -2.78 -6.40 2.34
CA LYS A 55 -3.51 -6.81 3.55
C LYS A 55 -3.68 -8.33 3.70
N PRO A 56 -4.18 -9.08 2.71
CA PRO A 56 -4.21 -10.55 2.78
C PRO A 56 -2.82 -11.18 2.99
N TYR A 57 -1.77 -10.62 2.39
CA TYR A 57 -0.40 -11.09 2.62
C TYR A 57 0.07 -10.79 4.05
N ALA A 58 -0.23 -9.60 4.59
CA ALA A 58 0.07 -9.24 5.97
C ALA A 58 -0.63 -10.18 6.97
N GLN A 59 -1.88 -10.55 6.69
CA GLN A 59 -2.62 -11.54 7.47
C GLN A 59 -1.99 -12.94 7.41
N ALA A 60 -1.48 -13.35 6.25
CA ALA A 60 -0.77 -14.62 6.13
C ALA A 60 0.56 -14.60 6.91
N ILE A 61 1.33 -13.51 6.80
CA ILE A 61 2.57 -13.34 7.56
C ILE A 61 2.29 -13.40 9.07
N ALA A 62 1.24 -12.72 9.56
CA ALA A 62 0.85 -12.76 10.96
C ALA A 62 0.49 -14.19 11.44
N LYS A 63 0.07 -15.07 10.53
CA LYS A 63 -0.22 -16.48 10.80
C LYS A 63 1.00 -17.41 10.68
N GLY A 64 2.17 -16.87 10.32
CA GLY A 64 3.44 -17.61 10.25
C GLY A 64 3.97 -17.85 8.84
N GLU A 65 3.33 -17.33 7.80
CA GLU A 65 3.79 -17.43 6.40
C GLU A 65 5.20 -16.83 6.20
N ALA A 66 5.83 -17.16 5.07
CA ALA A 66 7.11 -16.61 4.66
C ALA A 66 7.06 -15.09 4.42
N ILE A 67 8.11 -14.36 4.84
CA ILE A 67 8.20 -12.89 4.76
C ILE A 67 8.91 -12.38 3.49
N ASN A 68 9.57 -13.28 2.75
CA ASN A 68 10.43 -13.01 1.60
C ASN A 68 9.76 -13.17 0.24
N ARG A 69 8.44 -13.01 0.16
CA ARG A 69 7.68 -13.18 -1.08
C ARG A 69 7.25 -11.87 -1.73
N CYS A 70 7.79 -10.72 -1.33
CA CYS A 70 7.41 -9.42 -1.89
C CYS A 70 8.49 -8.86 -2.85
N PRO A 71 8.39 -9.13 -4.18
CA PRO A 71 9.32 -8.58 -5.16
C PRO A 71 9.45 -7.06 -5.16
N PRO A 72 8.36 -6.26 -5.09
CA PRO A 72 8.48 -4.80 -5.12
C PRO A 72 9.03 -4.22 -3.82
N GLY A 73 8.91 -4.95 -2.70
CA GLY A 73 9.48 -4.54 -1.42
C GLY A 73 10.97 -4.87 -1.29
N GLY A 74 11.44 -5.90 -2.00
CA GLY A 74 12.83 -6.34 -1.99
C GLY A 74 13.35 -6.65 -0.59
N GLU A 75 14.67 -6.58 -0.44
CA GLU A 75 15.36 -6.89 0.82
C GLU A 75 15.00 -5.92 1.95
N ALA A 76 14.79 -4.63 1.65
CA ALA A 76 14.46 -3.61 2.66
C ALA A 76 13.17 -3.94 3.43
N VAL A 77 12.13 -4.39 2.72
CA VAL A 77 10.87 -4.82 3.36
C VAL A 77 11.07 -6.11 4.14
N ILE A 78 11.88 -7.05 3.63
CA ILE A 78 12.17 -8.31 4.31
C ILE A 78 12.87 -8.06 5.65
N GLU A 79 13.89 -7.20 5.66
CA GLU A 79 14.61 -6.83 6.88
C GLU A 79 13.71 -6.12 7.90
N ALA A 80 12.87 -5.20 7.44
CA ALA A 80 11.92 -4.51 8.30
C ALA A 80 10.91 -5.48 8.94
N LEU A 81 10.39 -6.43 8.15
CA LEU A 81 9.49 -7.48 8.63
C LEU A 81 10.18 -8.46 9.58
N ALA A 82 11.40 -8.87 9.27
CA ALA A 82 12.22 -9.74 10.11
C ALA A 82 12.46 -9.10 11.48
N THR A 83 12.78 -7.81 11.49
CA THR A 83 12.97 -7.02 12.71
C THR A 83 11.67 -6.90 13.52
N LEU A 84 10.55 -6.60 12.86
CA LEU A 84 9.24 -6.47 13.52
C LEU A 84 8.78 -7.79 14.17
N LEU A 85 9.00 -8.91 13.47
CA LEU A 85 8.51 -10.24 13.89
C LEU A 85 9.53 -11.04 14.69
N ASN A 86 10.74 -10.50 14.88
CA ASN A 86 11.87 -11.18 15.49
C ASN A 86 12.14 -12.55 14.84
N ARG A 87 12.21 -12.56 13.49
CA ARG A 87 12.46 -13.74 12.65
C ARG A 87 13.75 -13.54 11.86
N PRO A 88 14.42 -14.61 11.40
CA PRO A 88 15.52 -14.47 10.44
C PRO A 88 15.04 -13.79 9.15
N ALA A 89 15.91 -13.04 8.50
CA ALA A 89 15.67 -12.41 7.20
C ALA A 89 16.22 -13.31 6.07
N PRO A 90 15.41 -14.22 5.49
CA PRO A 90 15.85 -14.99 4.34
C PRO A 90 15.94 -14.10 3.09
N PRO A 91 16.77 -14.46 2.09
CA PRO A 91 16.78 -13.77 0.81
C PRO A 91 15.42 -13.86 0.11
N LEU A 92 15.16 -13.00 -0.88
CA LEU A 92 13.94 -13.08 -1.71
C LEU A 92 13.77 -14.51 -2.26
N ALA A 93 12.54 -15.02 -2.26
CA ALA A 93 12.27 -16.39 -2.70
C ALA A 93 12.78 -16.64 -4.14
N ASP A 94 13.40 -17.80 -4.38
CA ASP A 94 14.11 -18.13 -5.62
C ASP A 94 13.21 -18.12 -6.88
N ASP A 95 11.90 -18.30 -6.69
CA ASP A 95 10.88 -18.24 -7.75
C ASP A 95 10.52 -16.81 -8.18
N LEU A 96 11.03 -15.80 -7.47
CA LEU A 96 10.69 -14.39 -7.66
C LEU A 96 11.92 -13.57 -8.05
N LYS A 97 11.72 -12.64 -8.99
CA LYS A 97 12.76 -11.70 -9.42
C LYS A 97 12.56 -10.34 -8.74
N PRO A 98 13.63 -9.71 -8.22
CA PRO A 98 13.52 -8.34 -7.73
C PRO A 98 13.14 -7.41 -8.89
N VAL A 99 12.28 -6.44 -8.60
CA VAL A 99 11.84 -5.43 -9.57
C VAL A 99 12.55 -4.11 -9.25
N PRO A 100 13.68 -3.79 -9.90
CA PRO A 100 14.51 -2.64 -9.52
C PRO A 100 13.94 -1.30 -9.99
N VAL A 101 13.11 -1.31 -11.03
CA VAL A 101 12.46 -0.11 -11.61
C VAL A 101 10.98 -0.35 -11.81
N PRO A 102 10.12 0.65 -11.49
CA PRO A 102 8.70 0.52 -11.73
C PRO A 102 8.44 0.45 -13.24
N LEU A 103 7.77 -0.62 -13.67
CA LEU A 103 7.35 -0.82 -15.05
C LEU A 103 5.90 -0.33 -15.24
N VAL A 104 5.56 0.04 -16.47
CA VAL A 104 4.20 0.36 -16.90
C VAL A 104 3.87 -0.47 -18.14
N ALA A 105 2.70 -1.12 -18.11
CA ALA A 105 2.19 -1.82 -19.28
C ALA A 105 1.67 -0.81 -20.31
N ARG A 106 1.99 -1.02 -21.59
CA ARG A 106 1.44 -0.31 -22.74
C ARG A 106 0.79 -1.32 -23.66
N VAL A 107 -0.44 -1.06 -24.09
CA VAL A 107 -1.11 -1.85 -25.13
C VAL A 107 -0.69 -1.29 -26.48
N VAL A 108 -0.23 -2.17 -27.38
CA VAL A 108 0.06 -1.85 -28.77
C VAL A 108 -1.28 -1.78 -29.51
N GLU A 109 -1.61 -0.58 -29.98
CA GLU A 109 -2.94 -0.23 -30.48
C GLU A 109 -3.33 -1.02 -31.74
N GLU A 110 -2.39 -1.23 -32.64
CA GLU A 110 -2.60 -1.92 -33.93
C GLU A 110 -2.92 -3.41 -33.79
N ASP A 111 -2.45 -4.05 -32.72
CA ASP A 111 -2.60 -5.49 -32.49
C ASP A 111 -3.79 -5.83 -31.56
N CYS A 112 -4.35 -4.85 -30.87
CA CYS A 112 -5.36 -5.09 -29.84
C CYS A 112 -6.73 -5.44 -30.45
N ILE A 113 -7.16 -6.69 -30.27
CA ILE A 113 -8.47 -7.18 -30.77
C ILE A 113 -9.67 -6.94 -29.83
N GLY A 114 -9.49 -6.29 -28.68
CA GLY A 114 -10.62 -6.01 -27.78
C GLY A 114 -11.20 -7.24 -27.03
N CYS A 115 -10.37 -8.25 -26.69
CA CYS A 115 -10.83 -9.52 -26.07
C CYS A 115 -11.25 -9.43 -24.59
N THR A 116 -10.93 -8.35 -23.87
CA THR A 116 -11.20 -8.08 -22.44
C THR A 116 -10.52 -9.00 -21.40
N LEU A 117 -9.67 -9.94 -21.83
CA LEU A 117 -8.98 -10.86 -20.91
C LEU A 117 -7.97 -10.14 -19.99
N CYS A 118 -7.25 -9.15 -20.54
CA CYS A 118 -6.33 -8.31 -19.79
C CYS A 118 -7.03 -7.48 -18.69
N ILE A 119 -8.25 -6.97 -18.94
CA ILE A 119 -9.06 -6.25 -17.94
C ILE A 119 -9.33 -7.16 -16.73
N LYS A 120 -9.73 -8.42 -16.97
CA LYS A 120 -10.06 -9.37 -15.90
C LYS A 120 -8.82 -9.74 -15.07
N ALA A 121 -7.67 -9.84 -15.72
CA ALA A 121 -6.41 -10.19 -15.08
C ALA A 121 -5.77 -9.04 -14.28
N CYS A 122 -6.07 -7.78 -14.62
CA CYS A 122 -5.50 -6.63 -13.93
C CYS A 122 -6.00 -6.54 -12.47
N PRO A 123 -5.12 -6.61 -11.45
CA PRO A 123 -5.53 -6.58 -10.05
C PRO A 123 -5.94 -5.19 -9.56
N VAL A 124 -5.45 -4.14 -10.25
CA VAL A 124 -5.61 -2.73 -9.89
C VAL A 124 -6.55 -1.97 -10.85
N ASP A 125 -7.19 -2.68 -11.77
CA ASP A 125 -8.07 -2.13 -12.80
C ASP A 125 -7.45 -0.97 -13.60
N ALA A 126 -6.15 -1.06 -13.90
CA ALA A 126 -5.43 -0.05 -14.67
C ALA A 126 -5.74 -0.09 -16.18
N ILE A 127 -6.38 -1.14 -16.68
CA ILE A 127 -6.70 -1.32 -18.10
C ILE A 127 -8.17 -0.98 -18.33
N ILE A 128 -8.45 -0.09 -19.28
CA ILE A 128 -9.79 0.33 -19.67
C ILE A 128 -10.02 -0.07 -21.12
N GLY A 129 -11.24 -0.51 -21.42
CA GLY A 129 -11.72 -0.73 -22.79
C GLY A 129 -13.07 -1.46 -22.75
N SER A 130 -13.55 -1.85 -23.93
CA SER A 130 -14.79 -2.61 -24.10
C SER A 130 -14.56 -3.78 -25.05
N GLN A 131 -15.54 -4.67 -25.13
CA GLN A 131 -15.49 -5.77 -26.07
C GLN A 131 -15.42 -5.24 -27.51
N ASN A 132 -14.50 -5.80 -28.31
CA ASN A 132 -14.18 -5.38 -29.68
C ASN A 132 -13.74 -3.91 -29.80
N GLN A 133 -13.27 -3.31 -28.72
CA GLN A 133 -12.67 -1.98 -28.71
C GLN A 133 -11.25 -2.06 -28.16
N MET A 134 -10.38 -1.18 -28.65
CA MET A 134 -9.00 -1.10 -28.20
C MET A 134 -8.94 -0.81 -26.69
N HIS A 135 -8.01 -1.46 -26.00
CA HIS A 135 -7.75 -1.22 -24.60
C HIS A 135 -6.61 -0.22 -24.41
N THR A 136 -6.67 0.56 -23.33
CA THR A 136 -5.61 1.50 -22.95
C THR A 136 -5.29 1.32 -21.47
N VAL A 137 -4.01 1.52 -21.12
CA VAL A 137 -3.53 1.45 -19.74
C VAL A 137 -3.47 2.85 -19.14
N ILE A 138 -4.05 3.03 -17.96
CA ILE A 138 -3.82 4.23 -17.15
C ILE A 138 -2.48 4.05 -16.42
N GLU A 139 -1.44 4.71 -16.93
CA GLU A 139 -0.07 4.64 -16.40
C GLU A 139 0.04 5.01 -14.91
N ALA A 140 -0.81 5.92 -14.45
CA ALA A 140 -0.88 6.33 -13.05
C ALA A 140 -1.32 5.20 -12.11
N LEU A 141 -2.09 4.23 -12.62
CA LEU A 141 -2.64 3.11 -11.84
C LEU A 141 -1.88 1.81 -12.04
N CYS A 142 -1.20 1.67 -13.18
CA CYS A 142 -0.45 0.46 -13.48
C CYS A 142 0.72 0.28 -12.52
N THR A 143 0.86 -0.94 -12.01
CA THR A 143 1.91 -1.35 -11.06
C THR A 143 3.06 -2.11 -11.71
N GLY A 144 2.97 -2.38 -13.02
CA GLY A 144 3.96 -3.20 -13.72
C GLY A 144 3.95 -4.67 -13.30
N CYS A 145 2.81 -5.19 -12.85
CA CYS A 145 2.71 -6.54 -12.28
C CYS A 145 2.84 -7.71 -13.28
N GLU A 146 2.83 -7.42 -14.58
CA GLU A 146 2.94 -8.39 -15.70
C GLU A 146 1.78 -9.41 -15.82
N LEU A 147 0.81 -9.41 -14.90
CA LEU A 147 -0.33 -10.35 -14.92
C LEU A 147 -1.21 -10.27 -16.17
N CYS A 148 -1.12 -9.18 -16.95
CA CYS A 148 -1.87 -8.98 -18.18
C CYS A 148 -1.23 -9.62 -19.42
N LEU A 149 0.06 -10.00 -19.38
CA LEU A 149 0.77 -10.61 -20.51
C LEU A 149 0.26 -12.04 -20.80
N PRO A 150 0.28 -13.00 -19.85
CA PRO A 150 -0.15 -14.39 -20.14
C PRO A 150 -1.58 -14.55 -20.71
N PRO A 151 -2.60 -13.79 -20.29
CA PRO A 151 -3.95 -13.93 -20.84
C PRO A 151 -4.18 -13.21 -22.18
N CYS A 152 -3.19 -12.48 -22.72
CA CYS A 152 -3.33 -11.77 -24.00
C CYS A 152 -3.15 -12.74 -25.19
N PRO A 153 -4.19 -13.02 -26.00
CA PRO A 153 -4.10 -14.03 -27.06
C PRO A 153 -3.30 -13.57 -28.30
N VAL A 154 -3.05 -12.27 -28.41
CA VAL A 154 -2.35 -11.62 -29.53
C VAL A 154 -1.03 -10.97 -29.10
N ASP A 155 -0.66 -11.14 -27.83
CA ASP A 155 0.58 -10.60 -27.24
C ASP A 155 0.82 -9.09 -27.46
N CYS A 156 -0.26 -8.31 -27.52
CA CYS A 156 -0.22 -6.87 -27.80
C CYS A 156 0.18 -5.98 -26.60
N ILE A 157 0.91 -6.49 -25.60
CA ILE A 157 1.22 -5.73 -24.37
C ILE A 157 2.73 -5.69 -24.12
N GLU A 158 3.27 -4.48 -24.05
CA GLU A 158 4.68 -4.24 -23.76
C GLU A 158 4.86 -3.63 -22.37
N LEU A 159 6.01 -3.88 -21.75
CA LEU A 159 6.38 -3.26 -20.47
C LEU A 159 7.45 -2.21 -20.74
N LEU A 160 7.15 -0.97 -20.34
CA LEU A 160 8.06 0.15 -20.45
C LEU A 160 8.52 0.56 -19.07
N GLU A 161 9.73 1.11 -18.98
CA GLU A 161 10.20 1.76 -17.76
C GLU A 161 9.37 3.02 -17.51
N LYS A 162 8.83 3.15 -16.30
CA LYS A 162 8.11 4.36 -15.91
C LYS A 162 9.14 5.44 -15.57
N PRO A 163 9.24 6.54 -16.34
CA PRO A 163 10.15 7.64 -15.97
C PRO A 163 9.68 8.21 -14.63
N GLU A 164 10.48 8.00 -13.59
CA GLU A 164 10.14 8.43 -12.24
C GLU A 164 10.08 9.96 -12.17
N VAL A 165 8.88 10.49 -11.95
CA VAL A 165 8.71 11.81 -11.34
C VAL A 165 8.67 11.61 -9.83
N ALA A 166 9.84 11.77 -9.20
CA ALA A 166 10.04 12.21 -7.81
C ALA A 166 9.07 11.66 -6.73
N LEU A 167 9.03 10.34 -6.51
CA LEU A 167 8.44 9.74 -5.31
C LEU A 167 9.49 9.11 -4.37
N ARG A 168 10.78 9.24 -4.69
CA ARG A 168 11.86 8.76 -3.83
C ARG A 168 12.14 9.76 -2.71
N LEU A 169 12.39 9.25 -1.51
CA LEU A 169 12.88 10.07 -0.40
C LEU A 169 14.25 10.64 -0.80
N VAL A 170 14.38 11.95 -0.71
CA VAL A 170 15.63 12.67 -0.88
C VAL A 170 16.53 12.36 0.31
N PRO A 171 17.75 11.80 0.10
CA PRO A 171 18.66 11.51 1.18
C PRO A 171 19.13 12.80 1.86
N LYS A 172 19.58 12.68 3.11
CA LYS A 172 20.19 13.80 3.82
C LYS A 172 21.43 14.26 3.05
N PRO A 173 21.60 15.56 2.76
CA PRO A 173 22.83 16.07 2.17
C PRO A 173 24.04 15.71 3.03
N GLU A 174 25.09 15.20 2.41
CA GLU A 174 26.33 14.86 3.10
C GLU A 174 27.04 16.13 3.60
N SER A 175 27.69 16.03 4.77
CA SER A 175 28.52 17.09 5.32
C SER A 175 29.82 16.52 5.90
N ASN A 176 30.94 17.20 5.64
CA ASN A 176 32.26 16.77 6.11
C ASN A 176 32.47 16.94 7.62
N GLN A 177 31.60 17.70 8.29
CA GLN A 177 31.65 17.92 9.73
C GLN A 177 30.33 17.50 10.37
N PRO A 178 30.36 16.98 11.62
CA PRO A 178 29.15 16.66 12.37
C PRO A 178 28.55 17.91 13.02
N CYS A 179 27.28 17.82 13.42
CA CYS A 179 26.68 18.84 14.28
C CYS A 179 27.30 18.80 15.69
N ILE A 180 27.97 19.88 16.10
CA ILE A 180 28.55 20.02 17.45
C ILE A 180 27.56 20.54 18.50
N MET A 181 26.28 20.67 18.15
CA MET A 181 25.22 21.10 19.06
C MET A 181 25.42 22.48 19.72
N CYS A 182 26.03 23.45 19.03
CA CYS A 182 26.31 24.78 19.57
C CYS A 182 25.09 25.71 19.71
N GLY A 183 23.96 25.41 19.06
CA GLY A 183 22.74 26.21 19.12
C GLY A 183 22.75 27.54 18.35
N ALA A 184 23.82 27.92 17.65
CA ALA A 184 23.94 29.22 16.97
C ALA A 184 22.84 29.49 15.93
N CYS A 185 22.30 28.45 15.30
CA CYS A 185 21.24 28.55 14.30
C CYS A 185 19.85 28.90 14.90
N VAL A 186 19.62 28.65 16.19
CA VAL A 186 18.33 28.88 16.86
C VAL A 186 18.00 30.38 16.98
N PRO A 187 18.83 31.23 17.63
CA PRO A 187 18.53 32.65 17.73
C PRO A 187 18.63 33.37 16.38
N ALA A 188 19.36 32.81 15.41
CA ALA A 188 19.47 33.37 14.07
C ALA A 188 18.20 33.14 13.22
N CYS A 189 17.33 32.19 13.57
CA CYS A 189 16.18 31.89 12.72
C CYS A 189 15.10 32.99 12.79
N PRO A 190 14.77 33.66 11.67
CA PRO A 190 13.79 34.75 11.66
C PRO A 190 12.34 34.26 11.86
N LYS A 191 12.12 32.95 11.73
CA LYS A 191 10.83 32.29 11.95
C LYS A 191 10.74 31.67 13.35
N HIS A 192 11.73 31.94 14.22
CA HIS A 192 11.80 31.41 15.59
C HIS A 192 11.68 29.88 15.65
N LEU A 193 12.29 29.19 14.68
CA LEU A 193 12.37 27.73 14.67
C LEU A 193 13.58 27.25 15.49
N ASP A 194 13.67 25.95 15.71
CA ASP A 194 14.86 25.28 16.23
C ASP A 194 15.53 24.47 15.10
N PRO A 195 16.43 25.08 14.30
CA PRO A 195 17.08 24.39 13.19
C PRO A 195 17.97 23.22 13.64
N GLN A 196 18.50 23.26 14.87
CA GLN A 196 19.33 22.19 15.40
C GLN A 196 18.51 20.92 15.61
N ARG A 197 17.35 21.04 16.28
CA ARG A 197 16.44 19.90 16.45
C ARG A 197 15.92 19.39 15.11
N LEU A 198 15.54 20.28 14.19
CA LEU A 198 15.12 19.89 12.83
C LEU A 198 16.19 19.06 12.12
N PHE A 199 17.46 19.48 12.18
CA PHE A 199 18.56 18.77 11.52
C PHE A 199 18.81 17.37 12.09
N LEU A 200 18.74 17.24 13.41
CA LEU A 200 18.89 15.95 14.11
C LEU A 200 17.69 15.02 13.86
N ALA A 201 16.51 15.58 13.62
CA ALA A 201 15.28 14.85 13.34
C ALA A 201 15.10 14.44 11.87
N PHE A 202 16.08 14.60 10.98
CA PHE A 202 15.94 14.34 9.54
C PHE A 202 15.38 12.93 9.24
N ASP A 203 16.01 11.90 9.82
CA ASP A 203 15.61 10.49 9.64
C ASP A 203 14.54 10.05 10.64
N MET A 204 14.06 10.98 11.48
CA MET A 204 13.06 10.69 12.51
C MET A 204 11.66 11.10 12.03
N GLN A 205 10.65 10.32 12.40
CA GLN A 205 9.24 10.70 12.22
C GLN A 205 8.76 11.60 13.38
N ASP A 206 9.54 12.63 13.73
CA ASP A 206 9.19 13.58 14.79
C ASP A 206 8.12 14.57 14.29
N LYS A 207 6.88 14.40 14.77
CA LYS A 207 5.74 15.25 14.43
C LYS A 207 5.93 16.70 14.86
N THR A 208 6.63 16.96 15.96
CA THR A 208 6.91 18.34 16.42
C THR A 208 7.89 19.02 15.48
N ALA A 209 8.94 18.31 15.06
CA ALA A 209 9.89 18.81 14.07
C ALA A 209 9.19 19.10 12.73
N GLN A 210 8.31 18.20 12.27
CA GLN A 210 7.54 18.42 11.03
C GLN A 210 6.61 19.64 11.10
N ALA A 211 5.92 19.84 12.24
CA ALA A 211 5.08 21.02 12.43
C ALA A 211 5.89 22.33 12.33
N GLN A 212 7.08 22.39 12.93
CA GLN A 212 7.98 23.55 12.82
C GLN A 212 8.56 23.73 11.41
N LEU A 213 8.90 22.63 10.72
CA LEU A 213 9.48 22.64 9.38
C LEU A 213 8.60 23.35 8.35
N SER A 214 7.27 23.25 8.48
CA SER A 214 6.30 23.91 7.60
C SER A 214 6.48 25.43 7.53
N SER A 215 6.99 26.04 8.61
CA SER A 215 7.20 27.48 8.72
C SER A 215 8.58 27.94 8.23
N CYS A 216 9.48 27.02 7.89
CA CYS A 216 10.79 27.37 7.35
C CYS A 216 10.64 28.00 5.96
N VAL A 217 11.31 29.13 5.71
CA VAL A 217 11.26 29.85 4.42
C VAL A 217 12.54 29.71 3.60
N GLU A 218 13.44 28.81 4.01
CA GLU A 218 14.65 28.45 3.23
C GLU A 218 15.61 29.63 3.00
N CYS A 219 15.68 30.56 3.96
CA CYS A 219 16.46 31.81 3.86
C CYS A 219 18.00 31.67 3.98
N THR A 220 18.54 30.47 4.21
CA THR A 220 19.99 30.19 4.36
C THR A 220 20.71 30.76 5.59
N LEU A 221 20.03 31.54 6.44
CA LEU A 221 20.68 32.18 7.59
C LEU A 221 21.28 31.17 8.60
N CYS A 222 20.65 30.01 8.78
CA CYS A 222 21.18 28.97 9.65
C CYS A 222 22.49 28.34 9.14
N ASP A 223 22.67 28.26 7.82
CA ASP A 223 23.88 27.74 7.17
C ASP A 223 25.04 28.72 7.42
N GLN A 224 24.76 30.02 7.29
CA GLN A 224 25.74 31.09 7.45
C GLN A 224 26.30 31.19 8.87
N VAL A 225 25.45 30.98 9.89
CA VAL A 225 25.88 31.05 11.30
C VAL A 225 26.40 29.71 11.83
N CYS A 226 26.37 28.63 11.04
CA CYS A 226 26.79 27.32 11.48
C CYS A 226 28.33 27.23 11.51
N PRO A 227 28.97 27.07 12.69
CA PRO A 227 30.43 26.94 12.76
C PRO A 227 30.93 25.63 12.15
N SER A 228 30.07 24.62 12.04
CA SER A 228 30.38 23.35 11.38
C SER A 228 30.10 23.35 9.88
N HIS A 229 29.72 24.50 9.32
CA HIS A 229 29.39 24.69 7.89
C HIS A 229 28.42 23.62 7.34
N LEU A 230 27.43 23.24 8.16
CA LEU A 230 26.44 22.23 7.77
C LEU A 230 25.46 22.80 6.72
N PRO A 231 25.04 21.98 5.74
CA PRO A 231 24.05 22.39 4.73
C PRO A 231 22.62 22.32 5.31
N LEU A 232 22.33 23.10 6.36
CA LEU A 232 21.06 23.03 7.11
C LEU A 232 19.86 23.34 6.20
N THR A 233 19.96 24.35 5.34
CA THR A 233 18.86 24.76 4.47
C THR A 233 18.59 23.73 3.39
N GLN A 234 19.63 23.13 2.79
CA GLN A 234 19.45 22.01 1.86
C GLN A 234 18.83 20.81 2.58
N THR A 235 19.26 20.54 3.81
CA THR A 235 18.67 19.49 4.66
C THR A 235 17.18 19.74 4.86
N PHE A 236 16.76 20.96 5.21
CA PHE A 236 15.34 21.28 5.39
C PHE A 236 14.53 21.22 4.09
N LYS A 237 15.12 21.60 2.95
CA LYS A 237 14.49 21.40 1.63
C LYS A 237 14.24 19.92 1.34
N ALA A 238 15.24 19.08 1.58
CA ALA A 238 15.11 17.63 1.46
C ALA A 238 14.03 17.09 2.43
N MET A 239 13.99 17.56 3.68
CA MET A 239 12.94 17.16 4.63
C MET A 239 11.54 17.54 4.13
N LYS A 240 11.34 18.76 3.59
CA LYS A 240 10.04 19.18 3.06
C LYS A 240 9.63 18.34 1.86
N ALA A 241 10.56 18.06 0.94
CA ALA A 241 10.32 17.16 -0.18
C ALA A 241 9.91 15.77 0.30
N ASN A 242 10.57 15.25 1.35
CA ASN A 242 10.24 13.97 1.95
C ASN A 242 8.87 13.94 2.63
N VAL A 243 8.46 15.01 3.31
CA VAL A 243 7.11 15.12 3.86
C VAL A 243 6.08 15.11 2.73
N ALA A 244 6.27 15.92 1.69
CA ALA A 244 5.36 15.93 0.54
C ALA A 244 5.31 14.57 -0.17
N ALA A 245 6.45 13.91 -0.37
CA ALA A 245 6.52 12.59 -0.97
C ALA A 245 5.76 11.55 -0.14
N ARG A 246 5.91 11.57 1.20
CA ARG A 246 5.17 10.69 2.11
C ARG A 246 3.66 10.94 2.06
N ASP A 247 3.24 12.19 2.01
CA ASP A 247 1.81 12.55 1.92
C ASP A 247 1.20 12.06 0.61
N ILE A 248 1.92 12.23 -0.51
CA ILE A 248 1.49 11.72 -1.83
C ILE A 248 1.43 10.19 -1.81
N GLN A 249 2.44 9.52 -1.25
CA GLN A 249 2.46 8.06 -1.11
C GLN A 249 1.30 7.55 -0.25
N ALA A 250 1.02 8.20 0.89
CA ALA A 250 -0.09 7.84 1.77
C ALA A 250 -1.45 8.02 1.07
N ALA A 251 -1.64 9.14 0.35
CA ALA A 251 -2.86 9.37 -0.43
C ALA A 251 -3.01 8.33 -1.56
N ALA A 252 -1.93 8.00 -2.26
CA ALA A 252 -1.93 6.99 -3.32
C ALA A 252 -2.27 5.59 -2.77
N ALA A 253 -1.73 5.22 -1.60
CA ALA A 253 -2.04 3.96 -0.93
C ALA A 253 -3.52 3.85 -0.54
N LEU A 254 -4.09 4.92 0.05
CA LEU A 254 -5.52 4.98 0.39
C LEU A 254 -6.41 4.84 -0.85
N GLN A 255 -6.05 5.51 -1.95
CA GLN A 255 -6.77 5.40 -3.21
C GLN A 255 -6.66 3.99 -3.80
N ALA A 256 -5.48 3.35 -3.71
CA ALA A 256 -5.28 1.99 -4.19
C ALA A 256 -6.12 0.98 -3.39
N GLU A 257 -6.20 1.13 -2.07
CA GLU A 257 -7.06 0.29 -1.22
C GLU A 257 -8.54 0.46 -1.58
N ALA A 258 -9.02 1.71 -1.71
CA ALA A 258 -10.41 2.00 -2.06
C ALA A 258 -10.83 1.33 -3.39
N ARG A 259 -9.95 1.42 -4.40
CA ARG A 259 -10.16 0.75 -5.70
C ARG A 259 -10.22 -0.76 -5.57
N HIS A 260 -9.28 -1.35 -4.83
CA HIS A 260 -9.26 -2.79 -4.59
C HIS A 260 -10.57 -3.28 -3.94
N LEU A 261 -11.04 -2.58 -2.92
CA LEU A 261 -12.32 -2.89 -2.26
C LEU A 261 -13.51 -2.75 -3.21
N GLN A 262 -13.53 -1.73 -4.06
CA GLN A 262 -14.57 -1.56 -5.07
C GLN A 262 -14.58 -2.71 -6.09
N ARG A 263 -13.40 -3.13 -6.55
CA ARG A 263 -13.25 -4.31 -7.43
C ARG A 263 -13.77 -5.57 -6.77
N GLN A 264 -13.38 -5.85 -5.53
CA GLN A 264 -13.86 -7.02 -4.78
C GLN A 264 -15.40 -7.03 -4.68
N ARG A 265 -16.02 -5.88 -4.37
CA ARG A 265 -17.49 -5.77 -4.32
C ARG A 265 -18.14 -6.07 -5.67
N ARG A 266 -17.58 -5.55 -6.77
CA ARG A 266 -18.08 -5.83 -8.13
C ARG A 266 -18.02 -7.33 -8.45
N MET A 267 -16.91 -7.99 -8.13
CA MET A 267 -16.74 -9.42 -8.36
C MET A 267 -17.73 -10.26 -7.53
N GLN A 268 -17.89 -9.93 -6.23
CA GLN A 268 -18.85 -10.60 -5.36
C GLN A 268 -20.30 -10.42 -5.84
N GLN A 269 -20.66 -9.22 -6.30
CA GLN A 269 -21.99 -8.96 -6.85
C GLN A 269 -22.24 -9.73 -8.15
N ALA A 270 -21.25 -9.76 -9.05
CA ALA A 270 -21.34 -10.53 -10.29
C ALA A 270 -21.46 -12.03 -10.02
N GLU A 271 -20.70 -12.57 -9.05
CA GLU A 271 -20.79 -13.97 -8.62
C GLU A 271 -22.18 -14.29 -8.05
N VAL A 272 -22.72 -13.44 -7.16
CA VAL A 272 -24.08 -13.59 -6.61
C VAL A 272 -25.16 -13.54 -7.70
N GLN A 273 -25.02 -12.67 -8.69
CA GLN A 273 -25.94 -12.59 -9.83
C GLN A 273 -25.88 -13.83 -10.72
N LEU A 274 -24.69 -14.38 -10.98
CA LEU A 274 -24.50 -15.58 -11.80
C LEU A 274 -25.03 -16.86 -11.12
N VAL A 275 -24.94 -16.95 -9.78
CA VAL A 275 -25.43 -18.11 -9.02
C VAL A 275 -26.96 -18.12 -8.91
N ARG A 276 -27.63 -16.97 -9.01
CA ARG A 276 -29.09 -16.90 -9.08
C ARG A 276 -29.58 -17.11 -10.51
N ARG A 277 -29.81 -18.36 -10.91
CA ARG A 277 -30.65 -18.66 -12.07
C ARG A 277 -32.02 -17.99 -11.84
N PRO A 278 -32.45 -17.05 -12.71
CA PRO A 278 -33.76 -16.44 -12.55
C PRO A 278 -34.83 -17.53 -12.57
N ASP A 279 -35.84 -17.37 -11.72
CA ASP A 279 -36.98 -18.28 -11.72
C ASP A 279 -37.65 -18.27 -13.12
N ARG A 280 -38.44 -19.30 -13.40
CA ARG A 280 -39.01 -19.49 -14.74
C ARG A 280 -39.94 -18.33 -15.15
N GLN A 281 -40.56 -17.63 -14.20
CA GLN A 281 -41.42 -16.46 -14.44
C GLN A 281 -40.59 -15.20 -14.69
N ALA A 282 -39.54 -14.96 -13.90
CA ALA A 282 -38.61 -13.84 -14.07
C ALA A 282 -37.83 -13.93 -15.39
N ALA A 283 -37.43 -15.14 -15.79
CA ALA A 283 -36.81 -15.38 -17.09
C ALA A 283 -37.79 -15.08 -18.25
N LYS A 284 -39.05 -15.49 -18.12
CA LYS A 284 -40.09 -15.23 -19.12
C LYS A 284 -40.42 -13.74 -19.24
N ALA A 285 -40.54 -13.04 -18.10
CA ALA A 285 -40.76 -11.60 -18.07
C ALA A 285 -39.62 -10.81 -18.73
N LEU A 286 -38.37 -11.24 -18.56
CA LEU A 286 -37.20 -10.63 -19.21
C LEU A 286 -37.19 -10.87 -20.73
N ILE A 287 -37.53 -12.08 -21.17
CA ILE A 287 -37.67 -12.40 -22.60
C ILE A 287 -38.78 -11.56 -23.23
N ASP A 288 -39.92 -11.45 -22.56
CA ASP A 288 -41.07 -10.67 -23.03
C ASP A 288 -40.77 -9.15 -23.07
N SER A 289 -39.90 -8.64 -22.19
CA SER A 289 -39.45 -7.25 -22.22
C SER A 289 -38.44 -6.98 -23.34
N LEU A 290 -37.51 -7.90 -23.59
CA LEU A 290 -36.54 -7.78 -24.69
C LEU A 290 -37.20 -7.91 -26.07
N ALA A 291 -38.27 -8.71 -26.18
CA ALA A 291 -39.08 -8.79 -27.39
C ALA A 291 -39.90 -7.52 -27.68
N LYS A 292 -39.98 -6.59 -26.71
CA LYS A 292 -40.73 -5.34 -26.81
C LYS A 292 -39.88 -4.12 -27.14
N GLU A 293 -38.55 -4.22 -27.21
CA GLU A 293 -37.71 -3.13 -27.71
C GLU A 293 -37.69 -3.20 -29.25
N PRO A 294 -38.41 -2.31 -29.98
CA PRO A 294 -38.22 -2.21 -31.41
C PRO A 294 -36.81 -1.66 -31.66
N SER A 295 -36.07 -2.35 -32.54
CA SER A 295 -34.79 -1.88 -33.08
C SER A 295 -34.98 -0.45 -33.64
N SER A 296 -34.49 0.54 -32.92
CA SER A 296 -34.34 1.91 -33.40
C SER A 296 -32.96 2.10 -34.01
#